data_AF-A0AA85IWY6-F1
#
_entry.id   AF-A0AA85IWY6-F1
#
_cell.length_a   1.000
_cell.length_b   1.000
_cell.length_c   1.000
_cell.angle_alpha   90.00
_cell.angle_beta   90.00
_cell.angle_gamma   90.00
#
_symmetry.space_group_name_H-M   'P 1'
#
loop_
_entity.id
_entity.type
_entity.pdbx_description
1 polymer ?
#
loop_
_entity_poly.entity_id
_entity_poly.type
_entity_poly.pdbx_seq_one_letter_code
_entity_poly.pdbx_strand_id
1 'polypeptide(L)'
;MSTNRPLQVVNLSDSSTDLSGIFAEYILGRRFFSWDEFEKSLAEFQKLSCTHYVHNCSKTIQDDRFKYAYVGFKCTFGVNRTRPGLKLKNKSSKCCNCSSSFRVVFRYSEYIIASHNMVHNHPCSRVYMQNDPWYRRLTVEEKENIEPLLQQSHSSDEIIMHVKEKYHKDITRIDVKNMKAAVNKGNVDVLVTYLRYFESS
;
A
#
# COMPACT_ATOMS: atom_id res chain seq x y z
N MET A 1 -44.16 1.76 -23.02
CA MET A 1 -44.18 2.35 -21.65
C MET A 1 -43.11 1.64 -20.83
N SER A 2 -41.98 2.30 -20.66
CA SER A 2 -40.77 1.74 -20.03
C SER A 2 -40.89 1.92 -18.52
N THR A 3 -40.99 0.82 -17.77
CA THR A 3 -41.02 0.87 -16.30
C THR A 3 -39.59 1.00 -15.78
N ASN A 4 -39.28 2.22 -15.34
CA ASN A 4 -38.08 2.53 -14.57
C ASN A 4 -38.06 1.68 -13.30
N ARG A 5 -37.19 0.66 -13.28
CA ARG A 5 -36.81 -0.05 -12.05
C ARG A 5 -35.75 0.83 -11.35
N PRO A 6 -35.96 1.25 -10.08
CA PRO A 6 -34.94 2.03 -9.39
C PRO A 6 -33.67 1.19 -9.27
N LEU A 7 -32.54 1.78 -9.64
CA LEU A 7 -31.21 1.24 -9.30
C LEU A 7 -31.16 1.09 -7.78
N GLN A 8 -31.14 -0.16 -7.32
CA GLN A 8 -30.87 -0.46 -5.92
C GLN A 8 -29.51 0.16 -5.57
N VAL A 9 -29.55 1.17 -4.70
CA VAL A 9 -28.37 1.61 -3.96
C VAL A 9 -27.97 0.42 -3.10
N VAL A 10 -27.02 -0.36 -3.58
CA VAL A 10 -26.38 -1.42 -2.80
C VAL A 10 -25.69 -0.70 -1.64
N ASN A 11 -26.30 -0.77 -0.46
CA ASN A 11 -25.60 -0.56 0.79
C ASN A 11 -24.43 -1.55 0.81
N LEU A 12 -23.22 -1.08 0.49
CA LEU A 12 -21.98 -1.82 0.68
C LEU A 12 -21.84 -2.01 2.19
N SER A 13 -22.31 -3.17 2.63
CA SER A 13 -22.39 -3.58 4.02
C SER A 13 -21.03 -3.55 4.71
N ASP A 14 -21.16 -3.28 5.99
CA ASP A 14 -20.23 -3.36 7.11
C ASP A 14 -19.45 -4.70 7.14
N SER A 15 -18.58 -4.92 6.17
CA SER A 15 -17.82 -6.17 6.02
C SER A 15 -16.54 -6.07 6.83
N SER A 16 -16.67 -6.39 8.11
CA SER A 16 -15.53 -6.64 8.98
C SER A 16 -14.74 -7.84 8.45
N THR A 17 -13.43 -7.68 8.23
CA THR A 17 -12.52 -8.75 7.79
C THR A 17 -11.53 -9.04 8.91
N ASP A 18 -11.54 -10.25 9.45
CA ASP A 18 -10.55 -10.69 10.45
C ASP A 18 -9.43 -11.48 9.76
N LEU A 19 -8.21 -10.98 9.88
CA LEU A 19 -7.01 -11.57 9.28
C LEU A 19 -6.08 -12.22 10.32
N SER A 20 -6.55 -12.41 11.56
CA SER A 20 -5.76 -12.97 12.67
C SER A 20 -5.15 -14.32 12.33
N GLY A 21 -5.87 -15.20 11.63
CA GLY A 21 -5.38 -16.53 11.24
C GLY A 21 -4.18 -16.46 10.28
N ILE A 22 -4.30 -15.67 9.20
CA ILE A 22 -3.22 -15.47 8.22
C ILE A 22 -2.05 -14.75 8.88
N PHE A 23 -2.32 -13.75 9.71
CA PHE A 23 -1.27 -13.04 10.46
C PHE A 23 -0.52 -13.99 11.41
N ALA A 24 -1.21 -14.96 12.01
CA ALA A 24 -0.58 -15.94 12.89
C ALA A 24 0.39 -16.86 12.14
N GLU A 25 -0.02 -17.33 10.96
CA GLU A 25 0.79 -18.20 10.09
C GLU A 25 2.06 -17.51 9.59
N TYR A 26 1.96 -16.24 9.16
CA TYR A 26 3.06 -15.54 8.51
C TYR A 26 3.90 -14.67 9.45
N ILE A 27 3.37 -14.20 10.58
CA ILE A 27 4.04 -13.19 11.40
C ILE A 27 4.05 -13.52 12.90
N LEU A 28 2.89 -13.77 13.53
CA LEU A 28 2.78 -13.77 15.00
C LEU A 28 3.66 -14.81 15.71
N GLY A 29 3.83 -15.99 15.10
CA GLY A 29 4.64 -17.08 15.67
C GLY A 29 6.13 -17.03 15.30
N ARG A 30 6.56 -16.07 14.48
CA ARG A 30 7.93 -16.00 13.96
C ARG A 30 8.79 -15.09 14.81
N ARG A 31 10.08 -15.41 14.86
CA ARG A 31 11.14 -14.57 15.40
C ARG A 31 11.99 -14.13 14.22
N PHE A 32 12.28 -12.84 14.13
CA PHE A 32 13.09 -12.31 13.04
C PHE A 32 14.44 -11.83 13.58
N PHE A 33 15.52 -12.29 12.98
CA PHE A 33 16.89 -11.98 13.42
C PHE A 33 17.52 -10.82 12.64
N SER A 34 16.75 -10.22 11.73
CA SER A 34 17.10 -8.99 11.03
C SER A 34 15.84 -8.22 10.65
N TRP A 35 16.00 -6.93 10.36
CA TRP A 35 14.88 -6.10 9.89
C TRP A 35 14.40 -6.55 8.50
N ASP A 36 15.34 -6.88 7.60
CA ASP A 36 15.05 -7.32 6.24
C ASP A 36 14.23 -8.60 6.19
N GLU A 37 14.48 -9.54 7.11
CA GLU A 37 13.70 -10.78 7.24
C GLU A 37 12.24 -10.48 7.62
N PHE A 38 12.05 -9.57 8.58
CA PHE A 38 10.72 -9.11 8.97
C PHE A 38 10.00 -8.41 7.81
N GLU A 39 10.67 -7.50 7.10
CA GLU A 39 10.08 -6.77 5.97
C GLU A 39 9.63 -7.70 4.85
N LYS A 40 10.41 -8.75 4.53
CA LYS A 40 10.02 -9.77 3.55
C LYS A 40 8.75 -10.50 3.99
N SER A 41 8.70 -10.94 5.24
CA SER A 41 7.53 -11.63 5.78
C SER A 41 6.29 -10.72 5.81
N LEU A 42 6.46 -9.44 6.13
CA LEU A 42 5.40 -8.44 6.07
C LEU A 42 4.90 -8.22 4.63
N ALA A 43 5.82 -8.13 3.67
CA ALA A 43 5.47 -7.98 2.26
C ALA A 43 4.64 -9.17 1.73
N GLU A 44 5.00 -10.40 2.11
CA GLU A 44 4.24 -11.60 1.77
C GLU A 44 2.84 -11.60 2.40
N PHE A 45 2.76 -11.32 3.70
CA PHE A 45 1.48 -11.20 4.41
C PHE A 45 0.56 -10.17 3.74
N GLN A 46 1.06 -8.97 3.45
CA GLN A 46 0.29 -7.90 2.80
C GLN A 46 -0.18 -8.27 1.39
N LYS A 47 0.65 -8.99 0.63
CA LYS A 47 0.31 -9.50 -0.70
C LYS A 47 -0.83 -10.52 -0.62
N LEU A 48 -0.73 -11.49 0.28
CA LEU A 48 -1.72 -12.57 0.43
C LEU A 48 -3.04 -12.07 1.00
N SER A 49 -2.98 -11.25 2.05
CA SER A 49 -4.16 -10.74 2.74
C SER A 49 -4.82 -9.55 2.02
N CYS A 50 -4.26 -9.07 0.91
CA CYS A 50 -4.70 -7.84 0.27
C CYS A 50 -4.82 -6.67 1.27
N THR A 51 -3.79 -6.49 2.11
CA THR A 51 -3.69 -5.38 3.06
C THR A 51 -2.46 -4.52 2.80
N HIS A 52 -2.51 -3.29 3.32
CA HIS A 52 -1.35 -2.41 3.34
C HIS A 52 -1.25 -1.74 4.70
N TYR A 53 -0.14 -2.03 5.38
CA TYR A 53 0.27 -1.42 6.64
C TYR A 53 1.43 -0.48 6.37
N VAL A 54 1.39 0.67 7.03
CA VAL A 54 2.44 1.68 6.99
C VAL A 54 3.01 1.87 8.38
N HIS A 55 4.25 2.36 8.43
CA HIS A 55 4.85 2.84 9.67
C HIS A 55 3.93 3.93 10.26
N ASN A 56 3.69 3.87 11.57
CA ASN A 56 2.91 4.88 12.28
C ASN A 56 3.73 5.52 13.40
N CYS A 57 4.60 4.75 14.05
CA CYS A 57 5.55 5.26 15.03
C CYS A 57 6.75 4.32 15.11
N SER A 58 7.92 4.85 15.45
CA SER A 58 9.11 4.01 15.66
C SER A 58 10.07 4.64 16.65
N LYS A 59 10.97 3.82 17.19
CA LYS A 59 12.16 4.26 17.90
C LYS A 59 13.35 3.49 17.35
N THR A 60 14.36 4.19 16.87
CA THR A 60 15.61 3.60 16.38
C THR A 60 16.54 3.27 17.54
N ILE A 61 17.52 2.41 17.26
CA ILE A 61 18.66 2.13 18.14
C ILE A 61 19.95 2.33 17.36
N GLN A 62 21.04 2.59 18.08
CA GLN A 62 22.38 2.61 17.50
C GLN A 62 22.92 1.18 17.52
N ASP A 63 22.61 0.42 16.48
CA ASP A 63 23.12 -0.94 16.24
C ASP A 63 23.25 -1.17 14.74
N ASP A 64 24.33 -1.82 14.30
CA ASP A 64 24.62 -2.04 12.88
C ASP A 64 23.71 -3.12 12.23
N ARG A 65 23.16 -4.02 13.04
CA ARG A 65 22.29 -5.14 12.60
C ARG A 65 20.81 -4.87 12.85
N PHE A 66 20.50 -4.07 13.88
CA PHE A 66 19.13 -3.82 14.30
C PHE A 66 18.77 -2.33 14.18
N LYS A 67 17.85 -2.03 13.28
CA LYS A 67 17.42 -0.65 12.99
C LYS A 67 16.52 -0.03 14.06
N TYR A 68 15.68 -0.81 14.73
CA TYR A 68 14.60 -0.29 15.59
C TYR A 68 14.53 -0.98 16.95
N ALA A 69 14.32 -0.20 18.02
CA ALA A 69 13.84 -0.73 19.30
C ALA A 69 12.38 -1.17 19.19
N TYR A 70 11.56 -0.38 18.49
CA TYR A 70 10.19 -0.76 18.15
C TYR A 70 9.69 -0.02 16.91
N VAL A 71 8.70 -0.63 16.25
CA VAL A 71 7.91 -0.01 15.18
C VAL A 71 6.45 -0.37 15.38
N GLY A 72 5.57 0.62 15.33
CA GLY A 72 4.13 0.44 15.26
C GLY A 72 3.65 0.60 13.81
N PHE A 73 2.86 -0.37 13.36
CA PHE A 73 2.25 -0.41 12.04
C PHE A 73 0.75 -0.17 12.15
N LYS A 74 0.19 0.56 11.19
CA LYS A 74 -1.26 0.75 11.05
C LYS A 74 -1.71 0.50 9.62
N CYS A 75 -2.91 -0.02 9.46
CA CYS A 75 -3.55 -0.10 8.16
C CYS A 75 -3.66 1.31 7.55
N THR A 76 -3.38 1.45 6.25
CA THR A 76 -3.47 2.75 5.55
C THR A 76 -4.84 3.40 5.61
N PHE A 77 -5.90 2.61 5.77
CA PHE A 77 -7.28 3.05 5.92
C PHE A 77 -7.59 3.59 7.33
N GLY A 78 -6.69 3.38 8.29
CA GLY A 78 -6.70 3.96 9.63
C GLY A 78 -5.86 5.22 9.77
N VAL A 79 -5.09 5.58 8.74
CA VAL A 79 -4.26 6.78 8.74
C VAL A 79 -5.12 7.97 8.30
N ASN A 80 -5.45 8.83 9.27
CA ASN A 80 -6.13 10.09 9.00
C ASN A 80 -5.23 10.98 8.12
N ARG A 81 -5.55 11.04 6.82
CA ARG A 81 -4.97 12.01 5.90
C ARG A 81 -5.61 13.38 6.10
N THR A 82 -5.52 13.93 7.31
CA THR A 82 -5.88 15.33 7.54
C THR A 82 -4.81 16.16 6.85
N ARG A 83 -5.06 16.59 5.59
CA ARG A 83 -4.21 17.58 4.94
C ARG A 83 -4.44 18.92 5.63
N PRO A 84 -3.44 19.53 6.30
CA PRO A 84 -3.55 20.93 6.68
C PRO A 84 -3.51 21.76 5.38
N GLY A 85 -4.59 22.49 5.07
CA GLY A 85 -4.50 23.64 4.16
C GLY A 85 -4.86 23.47 2.67
N LEU A 86 -5.32 22.31 2.17
CA LEU A 86 -5.88 22.24 0.81
C LEU A 86 -7.30 21.68 0.79
N LYS A 87 -8.28 22.57 0.61
CA LYS A 87 -9.66 22.23 0.21
C LYS A 87 -9.66 21.70 -1.22
N LEU A 88 -9.12 20.50 -1.45
CA LEU A 88 -9.33 19.80 -2.71
C LEU A 88 -10.71 19.12 -2.65
N LYS A 89 -11.70 19.71 -3.32
CA LYS A 89 -12.96 19.07 -3.66
C LYS A 89 -12.67 17.92 -4.61
N ASN A 90 -12.29 16.75 -4.10
CA ASN A 90 -12.44 15.48 -4.81
C ASN A 90 -12.59 14.37 -3.76
N LYS A 91 -13.82 13.85 -3.65
CA LYS A 91 -14.18 12.68 -2.86
C LYS A 91 -13.37 11.47 -3.34
N SER A 92 -12.40 11.02 -2.58
CA SER A 92 -12.07 9.59 -2.53
C SER A 92 -12.27 9.11 -1.11
N SER A 93 -13.50 8.69 -0.83
CA SER A 93 -13.99 8.10 0.41
C SER A 93 -13.29 6.76 0.70
N LYS A 94 -12.18 6.76 1.44
CA LYS A 94 -11.53 5.51 1.92
C LYS A 94 -10.79 5.66 3.27
N CYS A 95 -10.90 6.77 4.00
CA CYS A 95 -10.44 6.79 5.39
C CYS A 95 -11.61 6.29 6.24
N CYS A 96 -11.63 4.99 6.55
CA CYS A 96 -12.68 4.38 7.36
C CYS A 96 -12.30 4.28 8.85
N ASN A 97 -11.24 4.98 9.27
CA ASN A 97 -10.72 4.94 10.64
C ASN A 97 -10.46 3.49 11.11
N CYS A 98 -9.87 2.68 10.23
CA CYS A 98 -9.53 1.29 10.52
C CYS A 98 -8.60 1.22 11.74
N SER A 99 -8.98 0.41 12.74
CA SER A 99 -8.20 0.21 13.97
C SER A 99 -7.13 -0.88 13.87
N SER A 100 -7.09 -1.58 12.72
CA SER A 100 -6.15 -2.67 12.47
C SER A 100 -4.71 -2.16 12.52
N SER A 101 -3.93 -2.74 13.42
CA SER A 101 -2.59 -2.26 13.78
C SER A 101 -1.81 -3.32 14.55
N PHE A 102 -0.49 -3.23 14.52
CA PHE A 102 0.37 -4.10 15.32
C PHE A 102 1.67 -3.41 15.66
N ARG A 103 2.40 -3.98 16.63
CA ARG A 103 3.67 -3.45 17.11
C ARG A 103 4.73 -4.52 17.11
N VAL A 104 5.84 -4.20 16.47
CA VAL A 104 7.08 -4.99 16.48
C VAL A 104 8.01 -4.37 17.51
N VAL A 105 8.65 -5.20 18.32
CA VAL A 105 9.64 -4.77 19.30
C VAL A 105 10.89 -5.63 19.18
N PHE A 106 12.03 -5.00 19.41
CA PHE A 106 13.31 -5.68 19.53
C PHE A 106 13.52 -6.12 20.99
N ARG A 107 13.80 -7.41 21.21
CA ARG A 107 14.12 -7.98 22.51
C ARG A 107 15.20 -9.04 22.33
N TYR A 108 16.22 -9.03 23.18
CA TYR A 108 17.25 -10.08 23.25
C TYR A 108 17.81 -10.54 21.89
N SER A 109 18.07 -9.60 20.97
CA SER A 109 18.59 -9.87 19.62
C SER A 109 17.60 -10.44 18.60
N GLU A 110 16.30 -10.31 18.83
CA GLU A 110 15.24 -10.71 17.89
C GLU A 110 14.11 -9.67 17.84
N TYR A 111 13.45 -9.57 16.69
CA TYR A 111 12.18 -8.86 16.56
C TYR A 111 11.03 -9.82 16.79
N ILE A 112 10.09 -9.39 17.64
CA ILE A 112 8.86 -10.11 17.95
C ILE A 112 7.66 -9.17 17.87
N ILE A 113 6.46 -9.75 17.70
CA ILE A 113 5.21 -8.99 17.78
C ILE A 113 4.82 -8.80 19.25
N ALA A 114 4.75 -7.54 19.69
CA ALA A 114 4.35 -7.19 21.06
C ALA A 114 2.84 -7.10 21.25
N SER A 115 2.12 -6.67 20.22
CA SER A 115 0.67 -6.46 20.26
C SER A 115 0.12 -6.41 18.84
N HIS A 116 -1.11 -6.87 18.64
CA HIS A 116 -1.78 -6.83 17.34
C HIS A 116 -3.30 -6.71 17.47
N ASN A 117 -3.92 -6.08 16.48
CA ASN A 117 -5.33 -6.11 16.14
C ASN A 117 -5.41 -6.30 14.63
N MET A 118 -5.97 -7.44 14.18
CA MET A 118 -6.06 -7.81 12.76
C MET A 118 -7.49 -7.74 12.22
N VAL A 119 -8.39 -7.08 12.96
CA VAL A 119 -9.78 -6.87 12.54
C VAL A 119 -9.87 -5.56 11.76
N HIS A 120 -10.25 -5.67 10.50
CA HIS A 120 -10.47 -4.56 9.58
C HIS A 120 -11.95 -4.24 9.46
N ASN A 121 -12.31 -2.96 9.44
CA ASN A 121 -13.68 -2.49 9.18
C ASN A 121 -13.93 -2.18 7.69
N HIS A 122 -13.17 -2.82 6.82
CA HIS A 122 -13.28 -2.69 5.37
C HIS A 122 -12.89 -4.02 4.71
N PRO A 123 -13.36 -4.28 3.48
CA PRO A 123 -12.89 -5.42 2.71
C PRO A 123 -11.38 -5.40 2.49
N CYS A 124 -10.74 -6.54 2.65
CA CYS A 124 -9.35 -6.79 2.27
C CYS A 124 -9.32 -7.68 1.03
N SER A 125 -9.78 -7.14 -0.11
CA SER A 125 -9.81 -7.86 -1.38
C SER A 125 -9.08 -7.09 -2.45
N ARG A 126 -8.55 -7.79 -3.45
CA ARG A 126 -7.83 -7.16 -4.56
C ARG A 126 -8.67 -6.11 -5.28
N VAL A 127 -9.96 -6.38 -5.48
CA VAL A 127 -10.90 -5.42 -6.09
C VAL A 127 -11.06 -4.16 -5.25
N TYR A 128 -11.10 -4.31 -3.92
CA TYR A 128 -11.18 -3.16 -3.01
C TYR A 128 -9.87 -2.35 -3.00
N MET A 129 -8.73 -3.04 -3.08
CA MET A 129 -7.39 -2.46 -3.00
C MET A 129 -6.84 -1.98 -4.34
N GLN A 130 -7.44 -2.33 -5.49
CA GLN A 130 -6.92 -2.02 -6.82
C GLN A 130 -6.70 -0.51 -7.08
N ASN A 131 -7.49 0.34 -6.41
CA ASN A 131 -7.37 1.79 -6.53
C ASN A 131 -6.34 2.40 -5.55
N ASP A 132 -5.87 1.62 -4.56
CA ASP A 132 -4.87 2.10 -3.61
C ASP A 132 -3.55 2.40 -4.34
N PRO A 133 -2.96 3.60 -4.13
CA PRO A 133 -1.72 3.98 -4.80
C PRO A 133 -0.55 3.01 -4.61
N TRP A 134 -0.52 2.27 -3.50
CA TRP A 134 0.54 1.29 -3.26
C TRP A 134 0.39 0.05 -4.15
N TYR A 135 -0.82 -0.48 -4.31
CA TYR A 135 -1.06 -1.65 -5.17
C TYR A 135 -0.86 -1.35 -6.66
N ARG A 136 -1.05 -0.09 -7.07
CA ARG A 136 -0.78 0.37 -8.44
C ARG A 136 0.69 0.68 -8.70
N ARG A 137 1.52 0.78 -7.65
CA ARG A 137 2.92 1.21 -7.78
C ARG A 137 3.73 0.17 -8.54
N LEU A 138 4.44 0.64 -9.56
CA LEU A 138 5.43 -0.18 -10.26
C LEU A 138 6.74 -0.24 -9.47
N THR A 139 7.37 -1.42 -9.44
CA THR A 139 8.72 -1.61 -8.91
C THR A 139 9.74 -0.85 -9.77
N VAL A 140 10.98 -0.74 -9.30
CA VAL A 140 12.05 -0.09 -10.08
C VAL A 140 12.28 -0.85 -11.39
N GLU A 141 12.45 -2.16 -11.31
CA GLU A 141 12.59 -3.04 -12.47
C GLU A 141 11.40 -2.96 -13.43
N GLU A 142 10.16 -2.94 -12.91
CA GLU A 142 8.97 -2.79 -13.76
C GLU A 142 8.96 -1.43 -14.47
N LYS A 143 9.42 -0.36 -13.82
CA LYS A 143 9.50 0.98 -14.42
C LYS A 143 10.55 1.04 -15.53
N GLU A 144 11.74 0.51 -15.28
CA GLU A 144 12.81 0.42 -16.28
C GLU A 144 12.33 -0.35 -17.52
N ASN A 145 11.60 -1.44 -17.31
CA ASN A 145 11.04 -2.24 -18.39
C ASN A 145 9.96 -1.54 -19.22
N ILE A 146 9.22 -0.58 -18.65
CA ILE A 146 8.19 0.18 -19.38
C ILE A 146 8.68 1.54 -19.89
N GLU A 147 9.87 1.97 -19.48
CA GLU A 147 10.45 3.26 -19.88
C GLU A 147 10.51 3.43 -21.41
N PRO A 148 10.91 2.43 -22.21
CA PRO A 148 10.88 2.55 -23.67
C PRO A 148 9.47 2.83 -24.21
N LEU A 149 8.44 2.22 -23.62
CA LEU A 149 7.04 2.45 -24.01
C LEU A 149 6.55 3.85 -23.62
N LEU A 150 7.09 4.42 -22.53
CA LEU A 150 6.78 5.77 -22.08
C LEU A 150 7.41 6.84 -22.98
N GLN A 151 8.60 6.58 -23.54
CA GLN A 151 9.32 7.46 -24.46
C GLN A 151 8.74 7.45 -25.87
N GLN A 152 8.19 6.31 -26.29
CA GLN A 152 7.51 6.16 -27.58
C GLN A 152 6.12 6.84 -27.56
N SER A 153 5.58 7.12 -28.76
CA SER A 153 4.27 7.77 -28.96
C SER A 153 3.07 6.86 -28.64
N HIS A 154 3.23 5.88 -27.76
CA HIS A 154 2.14 5.00 -27.33
C HIS A 154 1.03 5.77 -26.61
N SER A 155 -0.21 5.36 -26.84
CA SER A 155 -1.34 5.93 -26.12
C SER A 155 -1.30 5.52 -24.65
N SER A 156 -1.94 6.29 -23.77
CA SER A 156 -2.01 5.90 -22.35
C SER A 156 -2.74 4.57 -22.16
N ASP A 157 -3.67 4.21 -23.04
CA ASP A 157 -4.45 2.98 -22.94
C ASP A 157 -3.61 1.74 -23.27
N GLU A 158 -2.73 1.84 -24.27
CA GLU A 158 -1.78 0.79 -24.62
C GLU A 158 -0.84 0.49 -23.44
N ILE A 159 -0.34 1.53 -22.78
CA ILE A 159 0.57 1.38 -21.64
C ILE A 159 -0.17 0.77 -20.44
N ILE A 160 -1.42 1.19 -20.17
CA ILE A 160 -2.25 0.61 -19.11
C ILE A 160 -2.49 -0.87 -19.37
N MET A 161 -2.84 -1.23 -20.61
CA MET A 161 -3.08 -2.61 -21.01
C MET A 161 -1.82 -3.47 -20.86
N HIS A 162 -0.67 -2.99 -21.35
CA HIS A 162 0.60 -3.68 -21.21
C HIS A 162 0.96 -3.95 -19.74
N VAL A 163 0.82 -2.94 -18.87
CA VAL A 163 1.11 -3.06 -17.44
C VAL A 163 0.15 -4.04 -16.76
N LYS A 164 -1.12 -4.02 -17.16
CA LYS A 164 -2.12 -4.96 -16.63
C LYS A 164 -1.85 -6.39 -17.05
N GLU A 165 -1.47 -6.63 -18.31
CA GLU A 165 -1.18 -7.96 -18.82
C GLU A 165 0.11 -8.52 -18.25
N LYS A 166 1.18 -7.71 -18.21
CA LYS A 166 2.53 -8.16 -17.81
C LYS A 166 2.73 -8.21 -16.29
N TYR A 167 2.21 -7.23 -15.56
CA TYR A 167 2.46 -7.07 -14.12
C TYR A 167 1.21 -7.21 -13.26
N HIS A 168 0.04 -7.37 -13.89
CA HIS A 168 -1.24 -7.50 -13.19
C HIS A 168 -1.54 -6.31 -12.27
N LYS A 169 -1.19 -5.10 -12.71
CA LYS A 169 -1.42 -3.85 -11.98
C LYS A 169 -2.38 -2.95 -12.74
N ASP A 170 -3.45 -2.52 -12.08
CA ASP A 170 -4.46 -1.62 -12.64
C ASP A 170 -4.02 -0.16 -12.47
N ILE A 171 -3.01 0.28 -13.23
CA ILE A 171 -2.58 1.67 -13.26
C ILE A 171 -3.61 2.57 -13.95
N THR A 172 -3.62 3.86 -13.60
CA THR A 172 -4.56 4.86 -14.12
C THR A 172 -3.91 5.73 -15.20
N ARG A 173 -4.73 6.40 -16.02
CA ARG A 173 -4.25 7.40 -17.00
C ARG A 173 -3.42 8.51 -16.34
N ILE A 174 -3.74 8.87 -15.09
CA ILE A 174 -3.00 9.88 -14.32
C ILE A 174 -1.59 9.37 -13.99
N ASP A 175 -1.47 8.10 -13.60
CA ASP A 175 -0.16 7.49 -13.35
C ASP A 175 0.71 7.50 -14.62
N VAL A 176 0.15 7.10 -15.76
CA VAL A 176 0.86 7.13 -17.05
C VAL A 176 1.30 8.55 -17.40
N LYS A 177 0.43 9.55 -17.23
CA LYS A 177 0.78 10.95 -17.48
C LYS A 177 1.94 11.41 -16.59
N ASN A 178 1.92 11.05 -15.32
CA ASN A 178 2.99 11.38 -14.37
C ASN A 178 4.30 10.67 -14.72
N MET A 179 4.24 9.39 -15.13
CA MET A 179 5.40 8.62 -15.56
C MET A 179 6.04 9.21 -16.81
N LYS A 180 5.25 9.52 -17.85
CA LYS A 180 5.76 10.21 -19.06
C LYS A 180 6.40 11.56 -18.73
N ALA A 181 5.78 12.33 -17.84
CA ALA A 181 6.34 13.61 -17.41
C ALA A 181 7.66 13.46 -16.64
N ALA A 182 7.84 12.38 -15.87
CA ALA A 182 9.08 12.11 -15.14
C ALA A 182 10.22 11.72 -16.09
N VAL A 183 9.94 10.84 -17.05
CA VAL A 183 10.90 10.42 -18.10
C VAL A 183 11.34 11.63 -18.94
N ASN A 184 10.40 12.47 -19.39
CA ASN A 184 10.71 13.66 -20.20
C ASN A 184 11.54 14.72 -19.46
N LYS A 185 11.50 14.74 -18.12
CA LYS A 185 12.29 15.65 -17.30
C LYS A 185 13.70 15.12 -17.01
N GLY A 186 14.08 13.96 -17.54
CA GLY A 186 15.36 13.29 -17.27
C GLY A 186 15.57 12.97 -15.79
N ASN A 187 14.48 12.88 -15.02
CA ASN A 187 14.53 12.99 -13.58
C ASN A 187 14.17 11.65 -12.92
N VAL A 188 15.17 10.78 -12.84
CA VAL A 188 15.13 9.51 -12.08
C VAL A 188 14.78 9.79 -10.60
N ASP A 189 15.09 10.98 -10.09
CA ASP A 189 14.89 11.40 -8.70
C ASP A 189 13.45 11.85 -8.33
N VAL A 190 12.58 12.12 -9.32
CA VAL A 190 11.18 12.47 -9.03
C VAL A 190 10.38 11.22 -8.63
N LEU A 191 10.81 10.04 -9.07
CA LEU A 191 10.31 8.76 -8.54
C LEU A 191 10.63 8.60 -7.06
N VAL A 192 11.83 8.98 -6.63
CA VAL A 192 12.25 8.98 -5.22
C VAL A 192 11.47 10.00 -4.40
N THR A 193 11.12 11.15 -4.98
CA THR A 193 10.30 12.17 -4.30
C THR A 193 8.86 11.69 -4.04
N TYR A 194 8.30 10.87 -4.94
CA TYR A 194 7.01 10.21 -4.73
C TYR A 194 7.09 9.04 -3.72
N LEU A 195 8.28 8.45 -3.51
CA LEU A 195 8.54 7.41 -2.50
C LEU A 195 8.72 8.04 -1.11
N ARG A 196 9.51 9.11 -0.98
CA ARG A 196 9.77 9.81 0.30
C ARG A 196 8.51 10.46 0.89
N TYR A 197 7.56 10.90 0.07
CA TYR A 197 6.29 11.48 0.53
C TYR A 197 5.36 10.45 1.20
N PHE A 198 5.63 9.15 1.05
CA PHE A 198 4.85 8.08 1.69
C PHE A 198 5.67 7.26 2.71
N GLU A 199 6.98 7.48 2.80
CA GLU A 199 7.87 6.89 3.82
C GLU A 199 8.08 7.82 5.03
N SER A 200 7.64 9.09 4.94
CA SER A 200 7.79 10.11 5.99
C SER A 200 6.47 10.46 6.71
N SER A 201 5.56 9.50 6.85
CA SER A 201 4.34 9.67 7.66
C SER A 201 4.06 8.41 8.47
#